data_AF-A0AAN8JFI2-F1
#
_entry.id   AF-A0AAN8JFI2-F1
#
_cell.length_a   1.000
_cell.length_b   1.000
_cell.length_c   1.000
_cell.angle_alpha   90.00
_cell.angle_beta   90.00
_cell.angle_gamma   90.00
#
_symmetry.space_group_name_H-M   'P 1'
#
loop_
_entity.id
_entity.type
_entity.pdbx_description
1 polymer ?
#
loop_
_entity_poly.entity_id
_entity_poly.type
_entity_poly.pdbx_seq_one_letter_code
_entity_poly.pdbx_strand_id
1 'polypeptide(L)'
;MAVARNSNWKVTVAYFFKCGMTREERANSINQYISKLHDVAEKIASLTCDGPACHFGMMSEFGASLDPSNFKPIFPHQVDNSPSSVFLDVCHMIQLMRNL
;
A
#
# COMPACT_ATOMS: atom_id res chain seq x y z
N MET A 1 7.21 -5.32 -1.03
CA MET A 1 8.65 -5.02 -1.19
C MET A 1 8.89 -3.63 -0.64
N ALA A 2 9.99 -3.40 0.07
CA ALA A 2 10.41 -2.04 0.45
C ALA A 2 11.46 -1.57 -0.55
N VAL A 3 11.30 -0.32 -1.01
CA VAL A 3 12.19 0.34 -1.98
C VAL A 3 12.62 1.65 -1.36
N ALA A 4 13.92 1.91 -1.37
CA ALA A 4 14.43 3.17 -0.87
C ALA A 4 14.11 4.34 -1.81
N ARG A 5 13.72 5.46 -1.20
CA ARG A 5 13.46 6.70 -1.93
C ARG A 5 14.76 7.47 -2.26
N ASN A 6 15.70 7.50 -1.31
CA ASN A 6 16.93 8.30 -1.40
C ASN A 6 18.19 7.45 -1.64
N SER A 7 18.04 6.15 -1.84
CA SER A 7 19.16 5.24 -2.13
C SER A 7 18.70 4.13 -3.07
N ASN A 8 19.66 3.40 -3.65
CA ASN A 8 19.36 2.39 -4.67
C ASN A 8 19.36 0.98 -4.06
N TRP A 9 18.34 0.69 -3.25
CA TRP A 9 18.11 -0.66 -2.76
C TRP A 9 16.63 -1.02 -2.73
N LYS A 10 16.39 -2.32 -2.87
CA LYS A 10 15.07 -2.96 -2.77
C LYS A 10 15.22 -4.24 -1.98
N VAL A 11 14.29 -4.49 -1.07
CA VAL A 11 14.31 -5.70 -0.23
C VAL A 11 12.90 -6.27 -0.10
N THR A 12 12.82 -7.60 -0.18
CA THR A 12 11.58 -8.31 0.10
C THR A 12 11.43 -8.43 1.61
N VAL A 13 10.50 -7.66 2.17
CA VAL A 13 10.21 -7.63 3.62
C VAL A 13 9.27 -8.76 4.05
N ALA A 14 8.51 -9.28 3.08
CA ALA A 14 7.28 -10.00 3.33
C ALA A 14 7.02 -10.99 2.19
N TYR A 15 6.73 -12.24 2.54
CA TYR A 15 6.23 -13.21 1.58
C TYR A 15 5.29 -14.19 2.30
N PHE A 16 4.07 -14.36 1.76
CA PHE A 16 3.08 -15.26 2.32
C PHE A 16 2.54 -16.20 1.25
N PHE A 17 2.51 -17.50 1.57
CA PHE A 17 1.75 -18.48 0.81
C PHE A 17 0.36 -18.63 1.43
N LYS A 18 -0.67 -18.10 0.78
CA LYS A 18 -2.06 -18.27 1.21
C LYS A 18 -2.99 -18.40 0.02
N CYS A 19 -3.94 -19.34 0.12
CA CYS A 19 -5.00 -19.51 -0.87
C CYS A 19 -6.09 -18.44 -0.65
N GLY A 20 -5.89 -17.26 -1.23
CA GLY A 20 -6.77 -16.11 -1.05
C GLY A 20 -6.54 -15.38 0.28
N MET A 21 -6.87 -14.09 0.29
CA MET A 21 -6.84 -13.24 1.48
C MET A 21 -8.08 -12.35 1.46
N THR A 22 -8.74 -12.21 2.62
CA THR A 22 -9.78 -11.18 2.77
C THR A 22 -9.13 -9.79 2.80
N ARG A 23 -9.97 -8.75 2.65
CA ARG A 23 -9.52 -7.34 2.66
C ARG A 23 -8.83 -7.00 3.99
N GLU A 24 -9.47 -7.39 5.08
CA GLU A 24 -9.00 -7.19 6.46
C GLU A 24 -7.70 -7.93 6.77
N GLU A 25 -7.59 -9.21 6.38
CA GLU A 25 -6.36 -9.99 6.59
C GLU A 25 -5.17 -9.37 5.86
N ARG A 26 -5.40 -8.85 4.66
CA ARG A 26 -4.38 -8.18 3.85
C ARG A 26 -3.96 -6.85 4.49
N ALA A 27 -4.93 -6.06 4.95
CA ALA A 27 -4.67 -4.82 5.67
C ALA A 27 -3.89 -5.07 6.96
N ASN A 28 -4.30 -6.04 7.76
CA ASN A 28 -3.60 -6.43 9.00
C ASN A 28 -2.17 -6.93 8.73
N SER A 29 -2.00 -7.73 7.68
CA SER A 29 -0.68 -8.20 7.26
C SER A 29 0.25 -7.04 6.92
N ILE A 30 -0.26 -6.07 6.14
CA ILE A 30 0.51 -4.87 5.76
C ILE A 30 0.77 -3.98 6.97
N ASN A 31 -0.19 -3.81 7.88
CA ASN A 31 0.01 -3.10 9.15
C ASN A 31 1.18 -3.68 9.95
N GLN A 32 1.24 -4.99 10.11
CA GLN A 32 2.34 -5.63 10.82
C GLN A 32 3.70 -5.34 10.17
N TYR A 33 3.77 -5.29 8.84
CA TYR A 33 5.01 -4.95 8.14
C TYR A 33 5.36 -3.49 8.28
N ILE A 34 4.37 -2.60 8.18
CA ILE A 34 4.53 -1.17 8.35
C ILE A 34 5.10 -0.89 9.76
N SER A 35 4.52 -1.50 10.80
CA SER A 35 5.02 -1.39 12.18
C SER A 35 6.44 -1.91 12.34
N LYS A 36 6.75 -3.12 11.82
CA LYS A 36 8.10 -3.68 11.90
C LYS A 36 9.14 -2.89 11.10
N LEU A 37 8.74 -2.30 9.98
CA LEU A 37 9.60 -1.43 9.19
C LEU A 37 9.85 -0.11 9.91
N HIS A 38 8.87 0.42 10.64
CA HIS A 38 9.04 1.64 11.44
C HIS A 38 10.08 1.46 12.55
N ASP A 39 10.17 0.27 13.15
CA ASP A 39 11.19 -0.05 14.17
C ASP A 39 12.62 0.00 13.60
N VAL A 40 12.80 -0.25 12.30
CA VAL A 40 14.13 -0.38 11.64
C VAL A 40 14.45 0.81 10.74
N ALA A 41 13.43 1.44 10.17
CA ALA A 41 13.53 2.51 9.19
C ALA A 41 12.63 3.67 9.61
N GLU A 42 13.20 4.88 9.56
CA GLU A 42 12.62 6.07 10.17
C GLU A 42 11.22 6.46 9.64
N LYS A 43 10.94 6.23 8.34
CA LYS A 43 9.65 6.63 7.77
C LYS A 43 9.27 5.91 6.47
N ILE A 44 8.02 5.45 6.42
CA ILE A 44 7.38 4.98 5.18
C ILE A 44 6.68 6.18 4.53
N ALA A 45 7.07 6.52 3.30
CA ALA A 45 6.51 7.68 2.60
C ALA A 45 5.23 7.34 1.81
N SER A 46 5.19 6.14 1.22
CA SER A 46 4.10 5.75 0.33
C SER A 46 3.94 4.26 0.17
N LEU A 47 2.71 3.85 -0.16
CA LEU A 47 2.34 2.49 -0.54
C LEU A 47 1.94 2.45 -2.02
N THR A 48 2.45 1.49 -2.78
CA THR A 48 2.12 1.33 -4.21
C THR A 48 1.53 -0.05 -4.49
N CYS A 49 0.47 -0.12 -5.30
CA CYS A 49 -0.10 -1.39 -5.78
C CYS A 49 -0.64 -1.31 -7.22
N ASP A 50 -1.00 -2.46 -7.80
CA ASP A 50 -1.45 -2.68 -9.19
C ASP A 50 -2.97 -2.43 -9.44
N GLY A 51 -3.75 -2.07 -8.42
CA GLY A 51 -5.15 -1.60 -8.59
C GLY A 51 -6.31 -2.61 -8.81
N PRO A 52 -6.24 -3.93 -8.54
CA PRO A 52 -7.44 -4.76 -8.44
C PRO A 52 -8.40 -4.34 -7.32
N ALA A 53 -9.68 -4.72 -7.42
CA ALA A 53 -10.72 -4.42 -6.42
C ALA A 53 -10.36 -4.83 -4.98
N CYS A 54 -9.57 -5.89 -4.81
CA CYS A 54 -9.11 -6.33 -3.50
C CYS A 54 -8.10 -5.34 -2.85
N HIS A 55 -7.29 -4.65 -3.65
CA HIS A 55 -6.36 -3.63 -3.17
C HIS A 55 -7.08 -2.32 -2.84
N PHE A 56 -8.11 -1.95 -3.60
CA PHE A 56 -8.97 -0.82 -3.22
C PHE A 56 -9.68 -1.06 -1.90
N GLY A 57 -10.27 -2.24 -1.70
CA GLY A 57 -10.91 -2.59 -0.42
C GLY A 57 -9.94 -2.52 0.76
N MET A 58 -8.71 -3.00 0.59
CA MET A 58 -7.65 -2.88 1.58
C MET A 58 -7.27 -1.42 1.90
N MET A 59 -7.27 -0.52 0.91
CA MET A 59 -7.00 0.91 1.14
C MET A 59 -8.12 1.59 1.92
N SER A 60 -9.37 1.21 1.64
CA SER A 60 -10.53 1.68 2.41
C SER A 60 -10.42 1.29 3.88
N GLU A 61 -9.92 0.08 4.20
CA GLU A 61 -9.64 -0.34 5.59
C GLU A 61 -8.57 0.54 6.27
N PHE A 62 -7.61 1.07 5.50
CA PHE A 62 -6.63 2.05 6.00
C PHE A 62 -7.20 3.47 6.15
N GLY A 63 -8.43 3.72 5.70
CA GLY A 63 -9.04 5.05 5.66
C GLY A 63 -8.59 5.91 4.48
N ALA A 64 -7.90 5.32 3.49
CA ALA A 64 -7.61 5.96 2.22
C ALA A 64 -8.73 5.67 1.21
N SER A 65 -9.14 6.70 0.47
CA SER A 65 -10.14 6.59 -0.59
C SER A 65 -9.54 6.99 -1.93
N LEU A 66 -9.64 6.10 -2.90
CA LEU A 66 -9.29 6.35 -4.30
C LEU A 66 -10.55 6.55 -5.17
N ASP A 67 -11.71 6.74 -4.55
CA ASP A 67 -12.95 7.07 -5.24
C ASP A 67 -12.84 8.49 -5.84
N PRO A 68 -13.13 8.69 -7.14
CA PRO A 68 -13.14 10.01 -7.76
C PRO A 68 -14.06 11.03 -7.05
N SER A 69 -15.14 10.57 -6.43
CA SER A 69 -16.10 11.43 -5.72
C SER A 69 -15.60 11.88 -4.34
N ASN A 70 -14.71 11.11 -3.71
CA ASN A 70 -14.14 11.39 -2.40
C ASN A 70 -12.67 10.98 -2.38
N PHE A 71 -11.86 11.69 -3.17
CA PHE A 71 -10.45 11.33 -3.37
C PHE A 71 -9.60 11.76 -2.17
N LYS A 72 -9.15 10.77 -1.39
CA LYS A 72 -8.31 10.94 -0.21
C LYS A 72 -7.22 9.84 -0.19
N PRO A 73 -6.15 9.96 -0.97
CA PRO A 73 -5.10 8.95 -1.11
C PRO A 73 -4.09 9.00 0.04
N ILE A 74 -4.54 9.33 1.25
CA ILE A 74 -3.69 9.52 2.43
C ILE A 74 -4.27 8.69 3.56
N PHE A 75 -3.43 7.90 4.20
CA PHE A 75 -3.75 7.18 5.43
C PHE A 75 -2.77 7.55 6.54
N PRO A 76 -3.24 7.57 7.81
CA PRO A 76 -2.37 7.74 8.95
C PRO A 76 -1.59 6.45 9.22
N HIS A 77 -0.30 6.61 9.47
CA HIS A 77 0.52 5.52 9.97
C HIS A 77 0.13 5.18 11.43
N GLN A 78 -0.06 3.90 11.74
CA GLN A 78 -0.62 3.48 13.04
C GLN A 78 0.29 3.76 14.25
N VAL A 79 1.59 3.98 14.04
CA VAL A 79 2.56 4.15 15.14
C VAL A 79 2.82 5.62 15.48
N ASP A 80 3.04 6.47 14.47
CA ASP A 80 3.45 7.87 14.63
C ASP A 80 2.42 8.87 14.08
N ASN A 81 1.30 8.36 13.57
CA ASN A 81 0.24 9.13 12.92
C ASN A 81 0.72 9.97 11.73
N SER A 82 1.89 9.65 11.18
CA SER A 82 2.45 10.38 10.05
C SER A 82 1.65 10.10 8.78
N PRO A 83 1.43 11.10 7.93
CA PRO A 83 0.67 10.92 6.69
C PRO A 83 1.49 10.11 5.70
N SER A 84 0.92 8.99 5.25
CA SER A 84 1.46 8.14 4.18
C SER A 84 0.54 8.19 2.97
N SER A 85 1.11 8.33 1.78
CA SER A 85 0.34 8.40 0.52
C SER A 85 0.17 7.04 -0.14
N VAL A 86 -0.94 6.83 -0.83
CA VAL A 86 -1.19 5.64 -1.63
C VAL A 86 -1.12 5.99 -3.11
N PHE A 87 -0.39 5.18 -3.88
CA PHE A 87 -0.27 5.31 -5.32
C PHE A 87 -0.67 4.01 -6.03
N LEU A 88 -1.24 4.16 -7.22
CA LEU A 88 -1.42 3.05 -8.15
C LEU A 88 -0.22 2.99 -9.09
N ASP A 89 0.16 1.77 -9.48
CA ASP A 89 1.20 1.58 -10.47
C ASP A 89 0.68 2.07 -11.84
N VAL A 90 1.31 3.15 -12.31
CA VAL A 90 0.98 3.81 -13.57
C VAL A 90 1.04 2.86 -14.76
N CYS A 91 1.99 1.91 -14.78
CA CYS A 91 2.11 0.98 -15.90
C CYS A 91 0.89 0.07 -16.00
N HIS A 92 0.44 -0.46 -14.85
CA HIS A 92 -0.77 -1.28 -14.78
C HIS A 92 -2.02 -0.45 -15.14
N MET A 93 -2.10 0.80 -14.69
CA MET A 93 -3.25 1.66 -15.00
C MET A 93 -3.33 2.02 -16.50
N ILE A 94 -2.20 2.33 -17.14
CA ILE A 94 -2.16 2.59 -18.59
C ILE A 94 -2.54 1.32 -19.37
N GLN A 95 -2.06 0.15 -18.92
CA GLN A 95 -2.42 -1.12 -19.54
C GLN A 95 -3.94 -1.40 -19.45
N LEU A 96 -4.58 -1.07 -18.32
CA LEU A 96 -6.03 -1.17 -18.18
C LEU A 96 -6.75 -0.21 -19.13
N MET A 97 -6.30 1.04 -19.23
CA MET A 97 -6.88 2.03 -20.15
C MET A 97 -6.80 1.61 -21.62
N ARG A 98 -5.72 0.93 -22.02
CA ARG A 98 -5.58 0.39 -23.38
C ARG A 98 -6.58 -0.73 -23.68
N ASN A 99 -6.99 -1.48 -22.65
CA ASN A 99 -7.89 -2.63 -22.79
C ASN A 99 -9.38 -2.25 -22.63
N LEU A 100 -9.68 -1.00 -22.26
CA LEU A 100 -11.02 -0.41 -22.26
C LEU A 100 -11.44 -0.02 -23.68
#